data_AF-R7HM49-F1
#
_entry.id   AF-R7HM49-F1
#
_cell.length_a   1.000
_cell.length_b   1.000
_cell.length_c   1.000
_cell.angle_alpha   90.00
_cell.angle_beta   90.00
_cell.angle_gamma   90.00
#
_symmetry.space_group_name_H-M   'P 1'
#
loop_
_entity.id
_entity.type
_entity.pdbx_description
1 polymer ?
#
loop_
_entity_poly.entity_id
_entity_poly.type
_entity_poly.pdbx_seq_one_letter_code
_entity_poly.pdbx_strand_id
1 'polypeptide(L)'
;MRKQMIALAALCPLTVFAVSPVHNRVIDYVPAPGQFVNELPEWEDGDDSEAMAAKALQYMTEEGYYISLGAWGGYVTVGFERTIVNVPGKRDIYIEGNAFQSSQSSTKGGNSEPGVVMVAYDINHNGIPDGNEWFEIAGSEYSKSIHNYEVSYIRPASDKEDIMWMDNQGNSGFVNRIPFHTQPYWPQWLSGRSKLTFQGCRLPDNSVNEGTADDPYIVLKAFDYGYADNYPNFSDKDGLVRNEGAMIDIDWAVDANGNAVKLPGVDFVRIYTGVNQTNGILGENSTEVVRVVNTHSVGTGDAESVDESIEIDEKVLAEFLARYGGVESLDNSGLRLYVDQSGLVSFTLYEEALAQVFDLKGRCLYSELMPEGRGSVDLSSYSNGIYLVSVAGQTVKVMKR
;
A
#
# COMPACT_ATOMS: atom_id res chain seq x y z
N MET A 1 -6.19 69.79 21.79
CA MET A 1 -5.38 68.57 22.00
C MET A 1 -5.99 67.45 21.17
N ARG A 2 -5.39 67.10 20.01
CA ARG A 2 -5.80 65.95 19.19
C ARG A 2 -5.11 64.71 19.78
N LYS A 3 -5.88 63.73 20.27
CA LYS A 3 -5.35 62.41 20.62
C LYS A 3 -5.25 61.60 19.32
N GLN A 4 -4.04 61.27 18.90
CA GLN A 4 -3.79 60.27 17.86
C GLN A 4 -4.14 58.89 18.41
N MET A 5 -5.06 58.18 17.75
CA MET A 5 -5.23 56.74 17.94
C MET A 5 -4.13 56.04 17.16
N ILE A 6 -3.20 55.42 17.89
CA ILE A 6 -2.26 54.45 17.33
C ILE A 6 -3.05 53.15 17.18
N ALA A 7 -3.32 52.75 15.94
CA ALA A 7 -3.81 51.42 15.64
C ALA A 7 -2.64 50.44 15.79
N LEU A 8 -2.66 49.65 16.86
CA LEU A 8 -1.75 48.54 17.06
C LEU A 8 -2.26 47.40 16.17
N ALA A 9 -1.65 47.21 15.00
CA ALA A 9 -1.88 46.03 14.18
C ALA A 9 -1.33 44.83 14.97
N ALA A 10 -2.23 44.00 15.48
CA ALA A 10 -1.88 42.69 16.01
C ALA A 10 -1.41 41.83 14.82
N LEU A 11 -0.09 41.72 14.64
CA LEU A 11 0.47 40.61 13.88
C LEU A 11 0.14 39.34 14.66
N CYS A 12 -0.87 38.61 14.19
CA CYS A 12 -1.06 37.23 14.56
C CYS A 12 0.14 36.47 13.97
N PRO A 13 1.04 35.86 14.76
CA PRO A 13 2.04 34.98 14.19
C PRO A 13 1.28 33.81 13.58
N LEU A 14 1.33 33.69 12.24
CA LEU A 14 1.07 32.42 11.58
C LEU A 14 2.12 31.46 12.11
N THR A 15 1.75 30.68 13.12
CA THR A 15 2.51 29.48 13.48
C THR A 15 2.32 28.52 12.32
N VAL A 16 3.29 28.49 11.41
CA VAL A 16 3.44 27.38 10.47
C VAL A 16 3.67 26.16 11.34
N PHE A 17 2.68 25.26 11.41
CA PHE A 17 2.87 23.98 12.08
C PHE A 17 3.82 23.17 11.21
N ALA A 18 4.91 22.69 11.80
CA ALA A 18 5.89 21.89 11.08
C ALA A 18 5.25 20.57 10.66
N VAL A 19 5.37 20.21 9.38
CA VAL A 19 4.78 18.97 8.85
C VAL A 19 5.57 17.76 9.36
N SER A 20 4.87 16.76 9.90
CA SER A 20 5.48 15.50 10.33
C SER A 20 6.08 14.75 9.13
N PRO A 21 7.30 14.18 9.25
CA PRO A 21 7.86 13.33 8.20
C PRO A 21 7.20 11.94 8.17
N VAL A 22 6.45 11.55 9.20
CA VAL A 22 5.76 10.26 9.26
C VAL A 22 4.44 10.36 8.50
N HIS A 23 4.04 9.28 7.81
CA HIS A 23 2.71 9.15 7.23
C HIS A 23 1.60 9.55 8.24
N ASN A 24 0.52 10.16 7.75
CA ASN A 24 -0.54 10.71 8.60
C ASN A 24 -1.90 10.03 8.39
N ARG A 25 -1.96 9.05 7.48
CA ARG A 25 -3.17 8.33 7.12
C ARG A 25 -2.84 6.87 6.85
N VAL A 26 -3.69 5.97 7.34
CA VAL A 26 -3.84 4.62 6.81
C VAL A 26 -5.14 4.64 6.00
N ILE A 27 -5.00 4.48 4.69
CA ILE A 27 -6.11 4.54 3.72
C ILE A 27 -6.82 3.19 3.64
N ASP A 28 -6.04 2.11 3.71
CA ASP A 28 -6.57 0.75 3.65
C ASP A 28 -5.65 -0.18 4.46
N TYR A 29 -6.25 -1.12 5.17
CA TYR A 29 -5.55 -2.15 5.94
C TYR A 29 -6.31 -3.48 5.80
N VAL A 30 -5.73 -4.38 5.00
CA VAL A 30 -6.32 -5.67 4.66
C VAL A 30 -5.24 -6.74 4.83
N PRO A 31 -5.01 -7.23 6.05
CA PRO A 31 -4.07 -8.31 6.27
C PRO A 31 -4.63 -9.60 5.64
N ALA A 32 -3.72 -10.45 5.18
CA ALA A 32 -4.04 -11.83 4.88
C ALA A 32 -4.14 -12.60 6.20
N PRO A 33 -4.71 -13.81 6.23
CA PRO A 33 -4.79 -14.56 7.47
C PRO A 33 -3.41 -14.83 8.08
N GLY A 34 -3.31 -14.76 9.41
CA GLY A 34 -2.01 -14.88 10.08
C GLY A 34 -2.09 -14.90 11.60
N GLN A 35 -0.96 -15.21 12.23
CA GLN A 35 -0.84 -15.50 13.66
C GLN A 35 -0.93 -14.28 14.57
N PHE A 36 -0.80 -13.07 14.03
CA PHE A 36 -0.97 -11.79 14.76
C PHE A 36 -2.21 -11.01 14.31
N VAL A 37 -2.93 -11.52 13.31
CA VAL A 37 -4.17 -10.90 12.84
C VAL A 37 -5.21 -10.94 13.97
N ASN A 38 -5.94 -9.83 14.10
CA ASN A 38 -6.88 -9.53 15.21
C ASN A 38 -6.21 -9.19 16.55
N GLU A 39 -4.88 -9.27 16.68
CA GLU A 39 -4.14 -8.78 17.84
C GLU A 39 -3.34 -7.51 17.53
N LEU A 40 -2.81 -7.39 16.30
CA LEU A 40 -1.90 -6.30 15.90
C LEU A 40 -2.36 -5.64 14.59
N PRO A 41 -3.33 -4.69 14.64
CA PRO A 41 -3.98 -4.16 15.83
C PRO A 41 -5.14 -5.03 16.34
N GLU A 42 -5.52 -4.81 17.59
CA GLU A 42 -6.59 -5.57 18.26
C GLU A 42 -7.95 -5.30 17.62
N TRP A 43 -8.61 -6.36 17.18
CA TRP A 43 -9.99 -6.31 16.70
C TRP A 43 -10.98 -6.52 17.84
N GLU A 44 -12.01 -5.69 17.89
CA GLU A 44 -13.13 -5.78 18.81
C GLU A 44 -14.46 -5.99 18.05
N ASP A 45 -15.43 -6.61 18.70
CA ASP A 45 -16.75 -6.84 18.09
C ASP A 45 -17.39 -5.51 17.66
N GLY A 46 -17.69 -5.40 16.37
CA GLY A 46 -18.22 -4.18 15.75
C GLY A 46 -17.19 -3.35 14.96
N ASP A 47 -15.89 -3.65 15.04
CA ASP A 47 -14.90 -3.00 14.19
C ASP A 47 -15.07 -3.41 12.72
N ASP A 48 -15.13 -2.40 11.85
CA ASP A 48 -15.14 -2.49 10.40
C ASP A 48 -13.77 -2.12 9.79
N SER A 49 -13.69 -1.98 8.46
CA SER A 49 -12.40 -1.74 7.79
C SER A 49 -11.84 -0.36 8.14
N GLU A 50 -12.70 0.64 8.28
CA GLU A 50 -12.38 2.00 8.66
C GLU A 50 -11.86 2.06 10.11
N ALA A 51 -12.51 1.36 11.04
CA ALA A 51 -12.05 1.25 12.42
C ALA A 51 -10.67 0.59 12.50
N MET A 52 -10.47 -0.52 11.76
CA MET A 52 -9.18 -1.22 11.74
C MET A 52 -8.07 -0.40 11.09
N ALA A 53 -8.35 0.37 10.04
CA ALA A 53 -7.41 1.32 9.46
C ALA A 53 -7.04 2.44 10.44
N ALA A 54 -8.00 2.97 11.20
CA ALA A 54 -7.73 3.97 12.24
C ALA A 54 -6.87 3.42 13.38
N LYS A 55 -7.14 2.19 13.85
CA LYS A 55 -6.30 1.50 14.84
C LYS A 55 -4.88 1.24 14.32
N ALA A 56 -4.75 0.85 13.05
CA ALA A 56 -3.45 0.69 12.41
C ALA A 56 -2.67 2.02 12.41
N LEU A 57 -3.32 3.13 12.05
CA LEU A 57 -2.69 4.46 12.10
C LEU A 57 -2.20 4.81 13.51
N GLN A 58 -3.02 4.55 14.53
CA GLN A 58 -2.65 4.80 15.93
C GLN A 58 -1.42 3.99 16.35
N TYR A 59 -1.39 2.69 16.05
CA TYR A 59 -0.25 1.81 16.37
C TYR A 59 1.02 2.32 15.68
N MET A 60 0.93 2.54 14.38
CA MET A 60 2.06 2.93 13.55
C MET A 60 2.62 4.31 13.95
N THR A 61 1.77 5.27 14.30
CA THR A 61 2.20 6.66 14.53
C THR A 61 2.36 6.99 16.02
N GLU A 62 1.26 7.05 16.76
CA GLU A 62 1.21 7.51 18.15
C GLU A 62 1.94 6.56 19.10
N GLU A 63 1.74 5.26 18.94
CA GLU A 63 2.35 4.25 19.81
C GLU A 63 3.76 3.87 19.33
N GLY A 64 4.04 4.01 18.03
CA GLY A 64 5.29 3.57 17.43
C GLY A 64 5.46 2.06 17.48
N TYR A 65 4.35 1.34 17.32
CA TYR A 65 4.26 -0.10 17.36
C TYR A 65 3.91 -0.66 15.97
N TYR A 66 4.22 -1.93 15.74
CA TYR A 66 3.99 -2.57 14.45
C TYR A 66 2.55 -3.08 14.31
N ILE A 67 2.11 -3.12 13.06
CA ILE A 67 0.94 -3.88 12.62
C ILE A 67 1.38 -5.10 11.80
N SER A 68 0.56 -6.14 11.80
CA SER A 68 0.82 -7.36 11.05
C SER A 68 0.07 -7.40 9.74
N LEU A 69 0.79 -7.68 8.65
CA LEU A 69 0.16 -7.88 7.34
C LEU A 69 -0.32 -9.33 7.14
N GLY A 70 0.07 -10.24 8.03
CA GLY A 70 -0.22 -11.67 7.93
C GLY A 70 0.48 -12.31 6.73
N ALA A 71 -0.08 -13.43 6.25
CA ALA A 71 0.48 -14.18 5.14
C ALA A 71 0.59 -13.37 3.82
N TRP A 72 1.12 -14.01 2.77
CA TRP A 72 1.40 -13.36 1.50
C TRP A 72 0.23 -12.53 0.95
N GLY A 73 0.54 -11.31 0.51
CA GLY A 73 -0.39 -10.41 -0.17
C GLY A 73 -1.24 -9.53 0.76
N GLY A 74 -1.31 -9.83 2.05
CA GLY A 74 -1.89 -8.92 3.03
C GLY A 74 -1.14 -7.59 3.06
N TYR A 75 -1.85 -6.47 3.23
CA TYR A 75 -1.30 -5.16 2.92
C TYR A 75 -1.82 -4.01 3.78
N VAL A 76 -1.02 -2.95 3.82
CA VAL A 76 -1.40 -1.62 4.32
C VAL A 76 -1.11 -0.57 3.24
N THR A 77 -1.99 0.42 3.10
CA THR A 77 -1.78 1.60 2.25
C THR A 77 -1.77 2.84 3.12
N VAL A 78 -0.70 3.63 3.07
CA VAL A 78 -0.54 4.86 3.84
C VAL A 78 -0.43 6.07 2.92
N GLY A 79 -0.78 7.24 3.46
CA GLY A 79 -0.66 8.53 2.77
C GLY A 79 0.06 9.56 3.62
N PHE A 80 0.56 10.58 2.93
CA PHE A 80 1.29 11.69 3.54
C PHE A 80 0.50 13.00 3.46
N GLU A 81 0.87 13.96 4.30
CA GLU A 81 0.40 15.35 4.21
C GLU A 81 1.10 16.11 3.07
N ARG A 82 2.36 15.74 2.81
CA ARG A 82 3.19 16.32 1.74
C ARG A 82 3.82 15.19 0.94
N THR A 83 3.85 15.39 -0.38
CA THR A 83 4.56 14.50 -1.30
C THR A 83 6.00 14.29 -0.85
N ILE A 84 6.43 13.04 -0.77
CA ILE A 84 7.84 12.70 -0.62
C ILE A 84 8.51 12.94 -1.97
N VAL A 85 9.39 13.93 -2.05
CA VAL A 85 10.10 14.26 -3.29
C VAL A 85 11.12 13.17 -3.61
N ASN A 86 11.18 12.75 -4.88
CA ASN A 86 12.24 11.88 -5.38
C ASN A 86 13.52 12.69 -5.58
N VAL A 87 14.51 12.52 -4.70
CA VAL A 87 15.77 13.26 -4.77
C VAL A 87 16.85 12.36 -5.41
N PRO A 88 17.44 12.76 -6.55
CA PRO A 88 18.44 11.94 -7.24
C PRO A 88 19.59 11.48 -6.33
N GLY A 89 19.83 10.16 -6.30
CA GLY A 89 20.91 9.55 -5.54
C GLY A 89 20.70 9.54 -4.02
N LYS A 90 19.46 9.68 -3.56
CA LYS A 90 19.07 9.60 -2.15
C LYS A 90 18.08 8.46 -1.93
N ARG A 91 18.01 8.04 -0.66
CA ARG A 91 16.91 7.23 -0.13
C ARG A 91 15.83 8.19 0.33
N ASP A 92 14.62 8.08 -0.19
CA ASP A 92 13.54 9.06 0.06
C ASP A 92 12.54 8.59 1.11
N ILE A 93 12.41 7.27 1.27
CA ILE A 93 11.45 6.67 2.19
C ILE A 93 12.19 5.73 3.13
N TYR A 94 11.90 5.81 4.42
CA TYR A 94 12.38 4.88 5.43
C TYR A 94 11.18 4.12 6.01
N ILE A 95 11.25 2.79 5.99
CA ILE A 95 10.19 1.91 6.45
C ILE A 95 10.68 1.15 7.68
N GLU A 96 10.14 1.50 8.83
CA GLU A 96 10.40 0.80 10.08
C GLU A 96 9.57 -0.47 10.14
N GLY A 97 10.21 -1.59 10.50
CA GLY A 97 9.57 -2.88 10.75
C GLY A 97 9.99 -3.47 12.09
N ASN A 98 9.93 -4.79 12.25
CA ASN A 98 10.38 -5.49 13.44
C ASN A 98 11.63 -6.38 13.18
N ALA A 99 12.13 -6.38 11.95
CA ALA A 99 13.23 -7.23 11.56
C ALA A 99 14.45 -7.13 12.47
N PHE A 100 15.06 -8.28 12.78
CA PHE A 100 16.26 -8.33 13.61
C PHE A 100 17.30 -9.33 13.10
N GLN A 101 18.57 -9.01 13.39
CA GLN A 101 19.70 -9.91 13.14
C GLN A 101 19.83 -10.90 14.29
N SER A 102 19.85 -12.20 13.99
CA SER A 102 20.16 -13.21 15.01
C SER A 102 21.62 -13.14 15.43
N SER A 103 21.87 -13.21 16.74
CA SER A 103 23.21 -13.35 17.33
C SER A 103 23.83 -14.74 17.13
N GLN A 104 23.03 -15.73 16.72
CA GLN A 104 23.44 -17.11 16.49
C GLN A 104 23.60 -17.46 15.01
N SER A 105 23.15 -16.59 14.10
CA SER A 105 23.30 -16.76 12.66
C SER A 105 24.70 -16.37 12.19
N SER A 106 25.31 -17.22 11.35
CA SER A 106 26.62 -16.93 10.75
C SER A 106 26.55 -16.02 9.52
N THR A 107 25.34 -15.69 9.06
CA THR A 107 25.06 -14.84 7.90
C THR A 107 24.05 -13.73 8.26
N LYS A 108 23.89 -12.73 7.37
CA LYS A 108 22.87 -11.68 7.53
C LYS A 108 21.47 -12.32 7.58
N GLY A 109 20.75 -12.17 8.68
CA GLY A 109 19.41 -12.72 8.88
C GLY A 109 19.10 -13.07 10.34
N GLY A 110 17.83 -13.30 10.58
CA GLY A 110 17.25 -13.62 11.88
C GLY A 110 15.76 -13.81 11.65
N ASN A 111 15.06 -12.69 11.66
CA ASN A 111 13.65 -12.56 11.32
C ASN A 111 13.55 -11.39 10.32
N SER A 112 13.75 -11.69 9.04
CA SER A 112 13.54 -10.74 7.94
C SER A 112 12.31 -11.20 7.16
N GLU A 113 11.28 -10.36 7.10
CA GLU A 113 9.97 -10.70 6.53
C GLU A 113 9.63 -9.70 5.41
N PRO A 114 10.37 -9.77 4.29
CA PRO A 114 10.43 -8.68 3.32
C PRO A 114 9.06 -8.38 2.69
N GLY A 115 8.60 -7.15 2.90
CA GLY A 115 7.40 -6.60 2.28
C GLY A 115 7.70 -5.93 0.95
N VAL A 116 6.91 -6.23 -0.08
CA VAL A 116 7.00 -5.52 -1.36
C VAL A 116 6.39 -4.14 -1.21
N VAL A 117 7.07 -3.13 -1.75
CA VAL A 117 6.68 -1.73 -1.67
C VAL A 117 6.15 -1.27 -3.02
N MET A 118 4.94 -0.73 -3.02
CA MET A 118 4.34 -0.01 -4.14
C MET A 118 4.26 1.47 -3.78
N VAL A 119 4.49 2.34 -4.75
CA VAL A 119 4.41 3.80 -4.58
C VAL A 119 3.48 4.40 -5.63
N ALA A 120 2.80 5.48 -5.27
CA ALA A 120 1.93 6.24 -6.17
C ALA A 120 2.08 7.74 -5.94
N TYR A 121 1.96 8.50 -7.03
CA TYR A 121 1.88 9.96 -7.05
C TYR A 121 0.44 10.36 -7.34
N ASP A 122 -0.12 11.29 -6.57
CA ASP A 122 -1.50 11.75 -6.70
C ASP A 122 -1.62 12.72 -7.88
N ILE A 123 -1.82 12.17 -9.08
CA ILE A 123 -1.80 12.92 -10.34
C ILE A 123 -2.93 13.95 -10.41
N ASN A 124 -4.09 13.61 -9.84
CA ASN A 124 -5.30 14.45 -9.92
C ASN A 124 -5.55 15.27 -8.64
N HIS A 125 -4.68 15.14 -7.64
CA HIS A 125 -4.72 15.86 -6.36
C HIS A 125 -6.02 15.66 -5.59
N ASN A 126 -6.60 14.45 -5.66
CA ASN A 126 -7.84 14.13 -4.95
C ASN A 126 -7.60 13.61 -3.51
N GLY A 127 -6.34 13.36 -3.15
CA GLY A 127 -5.94 12.84 -1.86
C GLY A 127 -6.21 11.35 -1.66
N ILE A 128 -6.47 10.59 -2.73
CA ILE A 128 -6.81 9.17 -2.75
C ILE A 128 -5.95 8.46 -3.82
N PRO A 129 -5.35 7.28 -3.52
CA PRO A 129 -4.57 6.55 -4.51
C PRO A 129 -5.47 5.94 -5.60
N ASP A 130 -5.25 6.32 -6.85
CA ASP A 130 -5.97 5.74 -7.98
C ASP A 130 -5.36 4.40 -8.42
N GLY A 131 -6.20 3.50 -8.94
CA GLY A 131 -5.80 2.10 -9.22
C GLY A 131 -4.72 1.94 -10.31
N ASN A 132 -4.52 2.96 -11.15
CA ASN A 132 -3.56 2.98 -12.26
C ASN A 132 -2.25 3.74 -11.94
N GLU A 133 -2.08 4.21 -10.70
CA GLU A 133 -0.93 5.03 -10.29
C GLU A 133 0.16 4.24 -9.56
N TRP A 134 -0.01 2.92 -9.40
CA TRP A 134 0.90 2.10 -8.62
C TRP A 134 2.13 1.65 -9.43
N PHE A 135 3.30 1.97 -8.88
CA PHE A 135 4.61 1.53 -9.38
C PHE A 135 5.27 0.66 -8.31
N GLU A 136 5.79 -0.50 -8.68
CA GLU A 136 6.50 -1.38 -7.75
C GLU A 136 7.93 -0.88 -7.56
N ILE A 137 8.45 -0.92 -6.34
CA ILE A 137 9.88 -0.75 -6.08
C ILE A 137 10.59 -2.05 -6.47
N ALA A 138 11.39 -2.01 -7.54
CA ALA A 138 12.18 -3.14 -7.99
C ALA A 138 13.39 -3.36 -7.08
N GLY A 139 13.15 -4.07 -5.97
CA GLY A 139 14.19 -4.51 -5.05
C GLY A 139 15.15 -5.54 -5.66
N SER A 140 16.13 -5.93 -4.85
CA SER A 140 17.22 -6.84 -5.26
C SER A 140 16.77 -8.20 -5.83
N GLU A 141 15.60 -8.69 -5.43
CA GLU A 141 15.07 -9.97 -5.90
C GLU A 141 14.00 -9.83 -6.99
N TYR A 142 13.68 -8.62 -7.45
CA TYR A 142 12.61 -8.36 -8.44
C TYR A 142 12.69 -9.31 -9.64
N SER A 143 13.89 -9.48 -10.22
CA SER A 143 14.11 -10.34 -11.39
C SER A 143 13.93 -11.85 -11.15
N LYS A 144 13.91 -12.29 -9.89
CA LYS A 144 13.72 -13.69 -9.49
C LYS A 144 12.30 -13.93 -8.96
N SER A 145 11.50 -12.89 -8.83
CA SER A 145 10.15 -12.95 -8.33
C SER A 145 9.16 -13.47 -9.37
N ILE A 146 8.02 -13.95 -8.88
CA ILE A 146 6.87 -14.30 -9.74
C ILE A 146 5.96 -13.08 -9.78
N HIS A 147 5.93 -12.39 -10.92
CA HIS A 147 5.01 -11.26 -11.14
C HIS A 147 3.61 -11.74 -11.54
N ASN A 148 2.60 -10.90 -11.31
CA ASN A 148 1.19 -11.25 -11.53
C ASN A 148 0.78 -12.52 -10.76
N TYR A 149 1.40 -12.76 -9.61
CA TYR A 149 1.06 -13.86 -8.74
C TYR A 149 -0.23 -13.53 -7.98
N GLU A 150 -1.09 -14.52 -7.82
CA GLU A 150 -2.36 -14.40 -7.10
C GLU A 150 -2.49 -15.54 -6.11
N VAL A 151 -2.93 -15.23 -4.89
CA VAL A 151 -3.29 -16.22 -3.86
C VAL A 151 -4.70 -15.97 -3.39
N SER A 152 -5.44 -17.07 -3.27
CA SER A 152 -6.76 -17.10 -2.65
C SER A 152 -6.75 -17.89 -1.35
N TYR A 153 -7.13 -17.26 -0.25
CA TYR A 153 -7.35 -17.86 1.06
C TYR A 153 -8.82 -18.21 1.25
N ILE A 154 -9.12 -19.41 1.70
CA ILE A 154 -10.49 -19.89 1.93
C ILE A 154 -10.81 -19.79 3.41
N ARG A 155 -11.92 -19.12 3.75
CA ARG A 155 -12.35 -18.98 5.15
C ARG A 155 -12.56 -20.37 5.77
N PRO A 156 -11.94 -20.66 6.93
CA PRO A 156 -12.09 -21.96 7.56
C PRO A 156 -13.51 -22.16 8.11
N ALA A 157 -13.93 -23.41 8.30
CA ALA A 157 -15.26 -23.71 8.85
C ALA A 157 -15.33 -23.36 10.35
N SER A 158 -14.18 -23.37 11.03
CA SER A 158 -14.02 -22.96 12.41
C SER A 158 -12.76 -22.11 12.58
N ASP A 159 -12.79 -21.13 13.49
CA ASP A 159 -11.63 -20.28 13.79
C ASP A 159 -10.41 -21.04 14.35
N LYS A 160 -10.57 -22.32 14.69
CA LYS A 160 -9.52 -23.20 15.22
C LYS A 160 -8.84 -24.07 14.17
N GLU A 161 -9.17 -23.91 12.90
CA GLU A 161 -8.61 -24.69 11.80
C GLU A 161 -7.51 -23.91 11.06
N ASP A 162 -6.64 -24.65 10.37
CA ASP A 162 -5.69 -24.08 9.41
C ASP A 162 -6.43 -23.48 8.22
N ILE A 163 -5.85 -22.44 7.61
CA ILE A 163 -6.49 -21.70 6.52
C ILE A 163 -5.87 -22.09 5.20
N MET A 164 -6.65 -22.78 4.36
CA MET A 164 -6.18 -23.24 3.05
C MET A 164 -5.96 -22.05 2.11
N TRP A 165 -4.88 -22.10 1.34
CA TRP A 165 -4.64 -21.19 0.23
C TRP A 165 -4.34 -21.95 -1.07
N MET A 166 -4.64 -21.32 -2.20
CA MET A 166 -4.29 -21.79 -3.54
C MET A 166 -3.81 -20.62 -4.39
N ASP A 167 -2.87 -20.87 -5.29
CA ASP A 167 -2.29 -19.84 -6.15
C ASP A 167 -2.64 -20.02 -7.63
N ASN A 168 -2.36 -18.99 -8.43
CA ASN A 168 -2.52 -19.04 -9.89
C ASN A 168 -1.39 -19.77 -10.64
N GLN A 169 -0.45 -20.39 -9.92
CA GLN A 169 0.60 -21.26 -10.46
C GLN A 169 0.22 -22.75 -10.34
N GLY A 170 -0.92 -23.06 -9.72
CA GLY A 170 -1.43 -24.41 -9.52
C GLY A 170 -0.96 -25.07 -8.22
N ASN A 171 -0.35 -24.32 -7.30
CA ASN A 171 0.02 -24.80 -5.98
C ASN A 171 -1.06 -24.49 -4.94
N SER A 172 -0.97 -25.18 -3.81
CA SER A 172 -1.80 -24.93 -2.63
C SER A 172 -1.05 -25.26 -1.35
N GLY A 173 -1.55 -24.74 -0.24
CA GLY A 173 -0.99 -24.97 1.08
C GLY A 173 -1.91 -24.45 2.18
N PHE A 174 -1.35 -24.22 3.35
CA PHE A 174 -2.07 -23.73 4.52
C PHE A 174 -1.29 -22.62 5.22
N VAL A 175 -2.02 -21.64 5.76
CA VAL A 175 -1.56 -20.85 6.90
C VAL A 175 -1.86 -21.70 8.13
N ASN A 176 -0.80 -22.31 8.69
CA ASN A 176 -0.92 -23.28 9.77
C ASN A 176 -1.05 -22.57 11.11
N ARG A 177 -1.96 -23.05 11.95
CA ARG A 177 -2.03 -22.63 13.34
C ARG A 177 -0.84 -23.16 14.12
N ILE A 178 -0.22 -22.28 14.90
CA ILE A 178 0.86 -22.65 15.81
C ILE A 178 0.36 -22.58 17.27
N PRO A 179 0.95 -23.35 18.21
CA PRO A 179 0.43 -23.47 19.57
C PRO A 179 0.54 -22.19 20.43
N PHE A 180 1.17 -21.13 19.92
CA PHE A 180 1.42 -19.89 20.65
C PHE A 180 0.34 -18.82 20.46
N HIS A 181 -0.51 -18.95 19.43
CA HIS A 181 -1.56 -17.97 19.10
C HIS A 181 -2.93 -18.65 19.07
N THR A 182 -3.87 -18.14 19.86
CA THR A 182 -5.17 -18.81 20.12
C THR A 182 -6.37 -18.10 19.53
N GLN A 183 -6.20 -16.84 19.14
CA GLN A 183 -7.20 -16.06 18.42
C GLN A 183 -7.47 -16.62 17.02
N PRO A 184 -8.58 -16.23 16.37
CA PRO A 184 -8.83 -16.53 14.96
C PRO A 184 -7.75 -15.93 14.06
N TYR A 185 -7.27 -16.66 13.05
CA TYR A 185 -6.30 -16.13 12.09
C TYR A 185 -6.97 -15.40 10.92
N TRP A 186 -8.26 -15.65 10.69
CA TRP A 186 -9.03 -14.92 9.67
C TRP A 186 -9.34 -13.49 10.18
N PRO A 187 -9.15 -12.44 9.37
CA PRO A 187 -9.51 -11.07 9.76
C PRO A 187 -11.01 -10.97 10.09
N GLN A 188 -11.34 -10.67 11.35
CA GLN A 188 -12.72 -10.84 11.85
C GLN A 188 -13.70 -9.82 11.27
N TRP A 189 -13.25 -8.61 10.95
CA TRP A 189 -14.04 -7.60 10.22
C TRP A 189 -14.33 -8.01 8.76
N LEU A 190 -13.65 -9.03 8.25
CA LEU A 190 -13.89 -9.64 6.93
C LEU A 190 -14.54 -11.03 7.03
N SER A 191 -15.14 -11.37 8.18
CA SER A 191 -15.75 -12.68 8.44
C SER A 191 -16.93 -13.01 7.53
N GLY A 192 -17.59 -12.00 6.96
CA GLY A 192 -18.65 -12.18 5.95
C GLY A 192 -18.14 -12.70 4.60
N ARG A 193 -16.83 -12.66 4.35
CA ARG A 193 -16.22 -13.14 3.09
C ARG A 193 -15.86 -14.61 3.21
N SER A 194 -16.25 -15.42 2.23
CA SER A 194 -15.86 -16.83 2.15
C SER A 194 -14.44 -17.03 1.58
N LYS A 195 -13.89 -16.01 0.91
CA LYS A 195 -12.59 -16.03 0.26
C LYS A 195 -11.95 -14.64 0.29
N LEU A 196 -10.63 -14.59 0.48
CA LEU A 196 -9.80 -13.39 0.27
C LEU A 196 -8.81 -13.69 -0.85
N THR A 197 -8.71 -12.79 -1.83
CA THR A 197 -7.81 -12.95 -2.97
C THR A 197 -6.91 -11.73 -3.07
N PHE A 198 -5.61 -11.96 -3.16
CA PHE A 198 -4.58 -10.94 -3.26
C PHE A 198 -3.76 -11.17 -4.53
N GLN A 199 -3.29 -10.08 -5.15
CA GLN A 199 -2.49 -10.11 -6.37
C GLN A 199 -1.27 -9.20 -6.22
N GLY A 200 -0.12 -9.63 -6.74
CA GLY A 200 1.10 -8.86 -6.70
C GLY A 200 2.31 -9.63 -7.20
N CYS A 201 3.46 -9.32 -6.62
CA CYS A 201 4.76 -9.93 -6.85
C CYS A 201 5.06 -10.89 -5.69
N ARG A 202 5.41 -12.14 -5.99
CA ARG A 202 5.89 -13.10 -4.99
C ARG A 202 7.40 -13.16 -5.01
N LEU A 203 8.02 -12.73 -3.92
CA LEU A 203 9.45 -12.83 -3.71
C LEU A 203 9.87 -14.31 -3.57
N PRO A 204 11.16 -14.62 -3.81
CA PRO A 204 11.71 -15.93 -3.48
C PRO A 204 11.56 -16.27 -1.99
N ASP A 205 11.58 -17.55 -1.67
CA ASP A 205 11.66 -18.03 -0.29
C ASP A 205 12.98 -17.59 0.35
N ASN A 206 12.93 -17.15 1.62
CA ASN A 206 14.10 -16.56 2.28
C ASN A 206 14.51 -17.26 3.59
N SER A 207 13.79 -18.28 4.04
CA SER A 207 14.18 -19.05 5.22
C SER A 207 15.16 -20.18 4.91
N VAL A 208 16.09 -20.40 5.84
CA VAL A 208 17.09 -21.47 5.81
C VAL A 208 17.12 -22.15 7.17
N ASN A 209 17.13 -23.48 7.20
CA ASN A 209 17.45 -24.22 8.42
C ASN A 209 18.97 -24.26 8.62
N GLU A 210 19.49 -23.45 9.54
CA GLU A 210 20.91 -23.46 9.95
C GLU A 210 21.20 -24.45 11.09
N GLY A 211 20.17 -25.14 11.59
CA GLY A 211 20.28 -26.18 12.60
C GLY A 211 20.52 -27.55 11.98
N THR A 212 20.07 -28.59 12.69
CA THR A 212 20.07 -29.97 12.20
C THR A 212 18.65 -30.42 11.85
N ALA A 213 18.50 -31.63 11.30
CA ALA A 213 17.18 -32.21 11.08
C ALA A 213 16.46 -32.51 12.41
N ASP A 214 17.20 -32.90 13.45
CA ASP A 214 16.66 -33.26 14.76
C ASP A 214 16.45 -32.04 15.68
N ASP A 215 17.13 -30.93 15.38
CA ASP A 215 17.05 -29.66 16.11
C ASP A 215 17.10 -28.49 15.09
N PRO A 216 15.97 -28.19 14.43
CA PRO A 216 15.92 -27.18 13.38
C PRO A 216 16.06 -25.78 13.95
N TYR A 217 16.90 -24.96 13.30
CA TYR A 217 17.06 -23.54 13.60
C TYR A 217 16.77 -22.74 12.33
N ILE A 218 15.52 -22.29 12.20
CA ILE A 218 15.06 -21.56 11.03
C ILE A 218 15.50 -20.10 11.14
N VAL A 219 16.22 -19.62 10.13
CA VAL A 219 16.67 -18.23 10.02
C VAL A 219 16.11 -17.63 8.74
N LEU A 220 15.41 -16.51 8.86
CA LEU A 220 14.89 -15.76 7.72
C LEU A 220 15.95 -14.74 7.29
N LYS A 221 16.36 -14.80 6.02
CA LYS A 221 17.45 -14.00 5.48
C LYS A 221 16.94 -12.69 4.87
N ALA A 222 17.69 -11.62 5.10
CA ALA A 222 17.45 -10.35 4.42
C ALA A 222 17.84 -10.46 2.95
N PHE A 223 17.05 -9.82 2.08
CA PHE A 223 17.46 -9.48 0.72
C PHE A 223 18.35 -8.23 0.73
N ASP A 224 19.02 -7.93 -0.38
CA ASP A 224 20.02 -6.84 -0.38
C ASP A 224 19.40 -5.45 -0.19
N TYR A 225 18.25 -5.18 -0.83
CA TYR A 225 17.54 -3.90 -0.73
C TYR A 225 16.12 -3.93 -1.32
N GLY A 226 15.34 -2.88 -1.04
CA GLY A 226 14.10 -2.52 -1.77
C GLY A 226 12.81 -3.06 -1.14
N TYR A 227 12.87 -3.56 0.09
CA TYR A 227 11.76 -4.22 0.76
C TYR A 227 11.57 -3.66 2.18
N ALA A 228 10.32 -3.55 2.61
CA ALA A 228 9.96 -3.28 4.00
C ALA A 228 10.35 -4.47 4.89
N ASP A 229 10.55 -4.23 6.19
CA ASP A 229 10.78 -5.30 7.20
C ASP A 229 11.87 -6.33 6.82
N ASN A 230 12.87 -5.83 6.08
CA ASN A 230 13.93 -6.65 5.52
C ASN A 230 15.21 -6.55 6.36
N TYR A 231 15.47 -5.36 6.93
CA TYR A 231 16.63 -5.06 7.76
C TYR A 231 16.19 -4.46 9.10
N PRO A 232 17.00 -4.61 10.16
CA PRO A 232 16.79 -3.88 11.41
C PRO A 232 16.73 -2.38 11.17
N ASN A 233 15.83 -1.71 11.87
CA ASN A 233 15.59 -0.26 11.78
C ASN A 233 16.88 0.56 11.96
N PHE A 234 17.74 0.14 12.89
CA PHE A 234 19.01 0.83 13.18
C PHE A 234 20.21 -0.05 12.88
N SER A 235 21.27 0.58 12.37
CA SER A 235 22.53 -0.10 12.04
C SER A 235 23.49 -0.17 13.22
N ASP A 236 23.30 0.71 14.21
CA ASP A 236 24.05 0.74 15.46
C ASP A 236 23.22 0.21 16.63
N LYS A 237 23.91 -0.24 17.68
CA LYS A 237 23.29 -0.79 18.88
C LYS A 237 22.58 0.26 19.76
N ASP A 238 22.89 1.54 19.58
CA ASP A 238 22.40 2.62 20.42
C ASP A 238 21.12 3.26 19.80
N GLY A 239 20.71 2.81 18.61
CA GLY A 239 19.47 3.25 17.95
C GLY A 239 19.55 4.66 17.36
N LEU A 240 20.75 5.12 16.99
CA LEU A 240 21.00 6.50 16.59
C LEU A 240 21.18 6.68 15.08
N VAL A 241 21.47 5.59 14.36
CA VAL A 241 21.80 5.59 12.93
C VAL A 241 20.83 4.67 12.20
N ARG A 242 19.84 5.27 11.54
CA ARG A 242 18.89 4.57 10.67
C ARG A 242 19.64 3.69 9.67
N ASN A 243 19.15 2.47 9.49
CA ASN A 243 19.76 1.52 8.58
C ASN A 243 19.34 1.80 7.14
N GLU A 244 20.31 2.08 6.26
CA GLU A 244 20.05 2.31 4.83
C GLU A 244 19.39 1.11 4.12
N GLY A 245 19.56 -0.11 4.65
CA GLY A 245 18.92 -1.31 4.12
C GLY A 245 17.40 -1.34 4.32
N ALA A 246 16.88 -0.58 5.29
CA ALA A 246 15.45 -0.39 5.57
C ALA A 246 14.88 0.86 4.85
N MET A 247 15.67 1.47 3.95
CA MET A 247 15.26 2.62 3.18
C MET A 247 15.04 2.27 1.70
N ILE A 248 14.17 3.04 1.06
CA ILE A 248 13.75 2.92 -0.33
C ILE A 248 14.19 4.18 -1.09
N ASP A 249 14.71 3.98 -2.30
CA ASP A 249 14.92 5.03 -3.29
C ASP A 249 13.80 4.94 -4.33
N ILE A 250 13.13 6.07 -4.58
CA ILE A 250 12.00 6.13 -5.50
C ILE A 250 12.45 5.84 -6.95
N ASP A 251 13.75 6.01 -7.29
CA ASP A 251 14.30 5.66 -8.61
C ASP A 251 14.30 4.16 -8.90
N TRP A 252 13.98 3.33 -7.92
CA TRP A 252 13.77 1.90 -8.11
C TRP A 252 12.38 1.55 -8.62
N ALA A 253 11.49 2.53 -8.77
CA ALA A 253 10.14 2.29 -9.23
C ALA A 253 10.10 1.77 -10.68
N VAL A 254 9.24 0.78 -10.91
CA VAL A 254 8.93 0.21 -12.23
C VAL A 254 7.43 0.20 -12.50
N ASP A 255 7.06 0.35 -13.76
CA ASP A 255 5.67 0.19 -14.20
C ASP A 255 5.23 -1.29 -14.24
N ALA A 256 3.96 -1.53 -14.55
CA ALA A 256 3.40 -2.89 -14.63
C ALA A 256 4.08 -3.80 -15.68
N ASN A 257 4.89 -3.25 -16.59
CA ASN A 257 5.68 -4.01 -17.56
C ASN A 257 7.15 -4.18 -17.13
N GLY A 258 7.52 -3.70 -15.94
CA GLY A 258 8.88 -3.73 -15.41
C GLY A 258 9.80 -2.66 -16.00
N ASN A 259 9.27 -1.64 -16.69
CA ASN A 259 10.10 -0.53 -17.16
C ASN A 259 10.38 0.44 -16.01
N ALA A 260 11.62 0.89 -15.87
CA ALA A 260 11.98 1.93 -14.91
C ALA A 260 11.17 3.22 -15.13
N VAL A 261 10.72 3.80 -14.02
CA VAL A 261 9.93 5.04 -13.99
C VAL A 261 10.60 6.05 -13.07
N LYS A 262 10.84 7.26 -13.60
CA LYS A 262 11.30 8.39 -12.81
C LYS A 262 10.06 9.15 -12.30
N LEU A 263 9.63 8.86 -11.07
CA LEU A 263 8.55 9.60 -10.44
C LEU A 263 9.04 10.97 -9.92
N PRO A 264 8.21 12.02 -9.95
CA PRO A 264 8.52 13.31 -9.33
C PRO A 264 8.53 13.22 -7.79
N GLY A 265 7.71 12.34 -7.24
CA GLY A 265 7.56 12.10 -5.82
C GLY A 265 6.47 11.06 -5.56
N VAL A 266 6.13 10.88 -4.28
CA VAL A 266 5.19 9.86 -3.81
C VAL A 266 4.26 10.44 -2.76
N ASP A 267 2.95 10.24 -2.94
CA ASP A 267 1.90 10.64 -2.00
C ASP A 267 1.32 9.46 -1.22
N PHE A 268 1.40 8.26 -1.81
CA PHE A 268 0.91 7.02 -1.23
C PHE A 268 1.92 5.89 -1.31
N VAL A 269 2.01 5.11 -0.24
CA VAL A 269 2.85 3.91 -0.17
C VAL A 269 1.97 2.74 0.23
N ARG A 270 2.02 1.65 -0.53
CA ARG A 270 1.42 0.37 -0.15
C ARG A 270 2.51 -0.64 0.11
N ILE A 271 2.39 -1.37 1.21
CA ILE A 271 3.31 -2.43 1.60
C ILE A 271 2.50 -3.71 1.73
N TYR A 272 2.98 -4.81 1.16
CA TYR A 272 2.35 -6.12 1.31
C TYR A 272 3.35 -7.24 1.56
N THR A 273 2.95 -8.27 2.30
CA THR A 273 3.79 -9.44 2.59
C THR A 273 4.26 -10.09 1.29
N GLY A 274 5.58 -10.09 1.06
CA GLY A 274 6.18 -10.45 -0.22
C GLY A 274 6.50 -11.93 -0.40
N VAL A 275 6.65 -12.68 0.69
CA VAL A 275 7.07 -14.09 0.68
C VAL A 275 5.89 -14.99 1.07
N ASN A 276 5.56 -15.97 0.21
CA ASN A 276 4.58 -17.01 0.56
C ASN A 276 5.29 -18.26 1.05
N GLN A 277 5.59 -18.33 2.34
CA GLN A 277 6.34 -19.41 2.98
C GLN A 277 5.85 -19.67 4.42
N THR A 278 5.87 -20.93 4.86
CA THR A 278 5.69 -21.31 6.27
C THR A 278 7.02 -21.79 6.85
N ASN A 279 7.37 -21.28 8.03
CA ASN A 279 8.65 -21.42 8.70
C ASN A 279 8.58 -22.37 9.91
N GLY A 280 7.83 -23.47 9.78
CA GLY A 280 7.63 -24.45 10.84
C GLY A 280 6.90 -23.85 12.04
N ILE A 281 7.50 -23.95 13.23
CA ILE A 281 6.90 -23.46 14.48
C ILE A 281 6.84 -21.93 14.57
N LEU A 282 7.56 -21.21 13.69
CA LEU A 282 7.50 -19.76 13.60
C LEU A 282 6.23 -19.26 12.87
N GLY A 283 5.49 -20.15 12.22
CA GLY A 283 4.30 -19.78 11.45
C GLY A 283 4.64 -19.28 10.04
N GLU A 284 3.74 -18.51 9.46
CA GLU A 284 3.91 -17.84 8.17
C GLU A 284 5.03 -16.79 8.19
N ASN A 285 5.60 -16.49 7.02
CA ASN A 285 6.32 -15.22 6.82
C ASN A 285 5.28 -14.09 6.79
N SER A 286 5.41 -13.13 7.70
CA SER A 286 4.49 -12.00 7.87
C SER A 286 5.26 -10.71 7.95
N THR A 287 5.05 -9.80 6.99
CA THR A 287 5.66 -8.47 7.07
C THR A 287 5.00 -7.67 8.19
N GLU A 288 5.82 -7.10 9.06
CA GLU A 288 5.39 -6.22 10.15
C GLU A 288 5.82 -4.77 9.86
N VAL A 289 4.91 -3.82 9.99
CA VAL A 289 5.16 -2.41 9.64
C VAL A 289 4.92 -1.49 10.84
N VAL A 290 5.93 -0.72 11.23
CA VAL A 290 5.85 0.29 12.29
C VAL A 290 5.56 1.66 11.69
N ARG A 291 6.44 2.23 10.87
CA ARG A 291 6.28 3.57 10.30
C ARG A 291 6.78 3.64 8.88
N VAL A 292 6.12 4.47 8.08
CA VAL A 292 6.66 4.98 6.82
C VAL A 292 7.01 6.45 7.00
N VAL A 293 8.26 6.80 6.72
CA VAL A 293 8.87 8.10 7.06
C VAL A 293 9.52 8.70 5.82
N ASN A 294 9.23 9.97 5.55
CA ASN A 294 9.97 10.82 4.63
C ASN A 294 11.36 11.10 5.20
N THR A 295 12.42 10.69 4.51
CA THR A 295 13.81 10.87 4.96
C THR A 295 14.31 12.30 4.76
N HIS A 296 13.62 13.10 3.96
CA HIS A 296 13.93 14.50 3.68
C HIS A 296 13.35 15.37 4.79
N SER A 297 13.99 15.30 5.97
CA SER A 297 13.59 16.01 7.18
C SER A 297 14.71 16.93 7.71
N VAL A 298 14.29 17.98 8.42
CA VAL A 298 15.16 18.86 9.21
C VAL A 298 14.90 18.65 10.70
N GLY A 299 15.97 18.56 11.49
CA GLY A 299 15.89 18.47 12.94
C GLY A 299 15.78 19.85 13.59
N THR A 300 14.81 20.01 14.50
CA THR A 300 14.64 21.21 15.32
C THR A 300 14.55 20.82 16.80
N GLY A 301 15.70 20.77 17.49
CA GLY A 301 15.77 20.15 18.82
C GLY A 301 15.60 18.63 18.72
N ASP A 302 14.67 18.07 19.51
CA ASP A 302 14.36 16.63 19.51
C ASP A 302 13.27 16.22 18.50
N ALA A 303 12.74 17.17 17.72
CA ALA A 303 11.70 16.92 16.72
C ALA A 303 12.25 16.97 15.29
N GLU A 304 11.75 16.10 14.42
CA GLU A 304 11.97 16.15 12.97
C GLU A 304 10.72 16.68 12.26
N SER A 305 10.92 17.50 11.24
CA SER A 305 9.87 17.96 10.33
C SER A 305 10.33 17.84 8.88
N VAL A 306 9.40 17.74 7.93
CA VAL A 306 9.74 17.72 6.50
C VAL A 306 10.58 18.95 6.12
N ASP A 307 11.63 18.75 5.33
CA ASP A 307 12.39 19.84 4.72
C ASP A 307 11.63 20.40 3.52
N GLU A 308 10.82 21.43 3.76
CA GLU A 308 10.00 22.07 2.72
C GLU A 308 10.84 22.83 1.67
N SER A 309 12.17 22.94 1.83
CA SER A 309 13.04 23.53 0.80
C SER A 309 13.37 22.55 -0.34
N ILE A 310 13.07 21.26 -0.15
CA ILE A 310 13.21 20.24 -1.19
C ILE A 310 11.94 20.26 -2.04
N GLU A 311 12.07 20.73 -3.27
CA GLU A 311 10.98 20.89 -4.23
C GLU A 311 11.05 19.81 -5.32
N ILE A 312 9.89 19.47 -5.89
CA ILE A 312 9.78 18.57 -7.03
C ILE A 312 10.55 19.14 -8.23
N ASP A 313 11.31 18.30 -8.92
CA ASP A 313 11.90 18.67 -10.21
C ASP A 313 10.78 18.81 -11.27
N GLU A 314 10.48 20.05 -11.65
CA GLU A 314 9.45 20.40 -12.63
C GLU A 314 9.62 19.70 -13.99
N LYS A 315 10.86 19.41 -14.40
CA LYS A 315 11.11 18.68 -15.64
C LYS A 315 10.71 17.22 -15.48
N VAL A 316 11.07 16.59 -14.36
CA VAL A 316 10.65 15.22 -14.04
C VAL A 316 9.13 15.14 -13.95
N LEU A 317 8.49 16.09 -13.28
CA LEU A 317 7.03 16.18 -13.18
C LEU A 317 6.38 16.28 -14.56
N ALA A 318 6.87 17.18 -15.43
CA ALA A 318 6.32 17.34 -16.77
C ALA A 318 6.47 16.07 -17.64
N GLU A 319 7.62 15.40 -17.58
CA GLU A 319 7.86 14.14 -18.30
C GLU A 319 6.99 13.00 -17.77
N PHE A 320 6.84 12.91 -16.45
CA PHE A 320 5.96 11.94 -15.79
C PHE A 320 4.50 12.17 -16.19
N LEU A 321 3.99 13.40 -16.07
CA LEU A 321 2.61 13.75 -16.44
C LEU A 321 2.36 13.61 -17.94
N ALA A 322 3.35 13.83 -18.81
CA ALA A 322 3.20 13.57 -20.25
C ALA A 322 2.96 12.08 -20.55
N ARG A 323 3.48 11.19 -19.70
CA ARG A 323 3.36 9.74 -19.87
C ARG A 323 2.19 9.13 -19.09
N TYR A 324 1.89 9.68 -17.91
CA TYR A 324 0.94 9.11 -16.94
C TYR A 324 -0.21 10.07 -16.54
N GLY A 325 -0.09 11.36 -16.82
CA GLY A 325 -0.96 12.44 -16.32
C GLY A 325 -2.30 12.67 -17.05
N GLY A 326 -2.78 11.69 -17.82
CA GLY A 326 -4.07 11.81 -18.50
C GLY A 326 -5.22 11.31 -17.62
N VAL A 327 -5.96 12.21 -16.94
CA VAL A 327 -7.15 11.82 -16.16
C VAL A 327 -8.31 12.82 -16.36
N GLU A 328 -9.54 12.32 -16.56
CA GLU A 328 -10.84 12.97 -16.25
C GLU A 328 -11.83 11.83 -15.88
N SER A 329 -12.57 11.73 -14.76
CA SER A 329 -12.74 12.51 -13.53
C SER A 329 -13.49 11.67 -12.44
N LEU A 330 -13.03 11.74 -11.18
CA LEU A 330 -13.68 11.69 -9.85
C LEU A 330 -15.20 11.37 -9.66
N ASP A 331 -15.53 10.42 -8.76
CA ASP A 331 -16.23 10.64 -7.45
C ASP A 331 -16.30 9.33 -6.59
N ASN A 332 -16.41 9.53 -5.29
CA ASN A 332 -16.07 8.71 -4.13
C ASN A 332 -17.21 7.78 -3.66
N SER A 333 -17.60 6.79 -4.46
CA SER A 333 -18.60 5.79 -4.00
C SER A 333 -18.46 4.44 -4.70
N GLY A 334 -17.43 3.67 -4.32
CA GLY A 334 -17.40 2.21 -4.55
C GLY A 334 -17.45 1.73 -6.01
N LEU A 335 -17.37 2.61 -7.00
CA LEU A 335 -17.39 2.24 -8.41
C LEU A 335 -16.34 3.06 -9.15
N ARG A 336 -15.32 2.38 -9.68
CA ARG A 336 -14.21 3.01 -10.42
C ARG A 336 -14.52 2.94 -11.91
N LEU A 337 -14.67 4.09 -12.56
CA LEU A 337 -14.87 4.24 -14.01
C LEU A 337 -13.60 4.82 -14.64
N TYR A 338 -13.03 4.12 -15.61
CA TYR A 338 -11.87 4.50 -16.40
C TYR A 338 -12.33 4.83 -17.82
N VAL A 339 -11.82 5.90 -18.43
CA VAL A 339 -12.09 6.20 -19.85
C VAL A 339 -10.76 6.31 -20.58
N ASP A 340 -10.52 5.45 -21.56
CA ASP A 340 -9.31 5.55 -22.38
C ASP A 340 -9.43 6.59 -23.51
N GLN A 341 -8.32 6.85 -24.20
CA GLN A 341 -8.26 7.79 -25.31
C GLN A 341 -9.14 7.37 -26.51
N SER A 342 -9.54 6.10 -26.61
CA SER A 342 -10.43 5.58 -27.66
C SER A 342 -11.91 5.83 -27.35
N GLY A 343 -12.25 6.14 -26.10
CA GLY A 343 -13.62 6.28 -25.60
C GLY A 343 -14.15 5.01 -24.93
N LEU A 344 -13.30 4.02 -24.64
CA LEU A 344 -13.70 2.85 -23.88
C LEU A 344 -13.83 3.21 -22.41
N VAL A 345 -15.04 3.08 -21.87
CA VAL A 345 -15.33 3.27 -20.46
C VAL A 345 -15.24 1.92 -19.76
N SER A 346 -14.22 1.67 -18.95
CA SER A 346 -14.06 0.43 -18.17
C SER A 346 -14.44 0.65 -16.71
N PHE A 347 -14.97 -0.36 -16.03
CA PHE A 347 -15.29 -0.28 -14.61
C PHE A 347 -15.17 -1.63 -13.92
N THR A 348 -15.11 -1.62 -12.58
CA THR A 348 -15.19 -2.84 -11.77
C THR A 348 -16.43 -2.80 -10.91
N LEU A 349 -17.27 -3.83 -11.05
CA LEU A 349 -18.47 -4.04 -10.26
C LEU A 349 -18.18 -5.02 -9.13
N TYR A 350 -18.66 -4.69 -7.93
CA TYR A 350 -18.60 -5.58 -6.75
C TYR A 350 -19.87 -6.44 -6.60
N GLU A 351 -20.89 -6.19 -7.43
CA GLU A 351 -22.10 -6.98 -7.59
C GLU A 351 -22.71 -6.72 -8.98
N GLU A 352 -23.65 -7.56 -9.43
CA GLU A 352 -24.33 -7.36 -10.72
C GLU A 352 -25.06 -6.00 -10.76
N ALA A 353 -24.86 -5.22 -11.84
CA ALA A 353 -25.43 -3.88 -11.94
C ALA A 353 -25.71 -3.45 -13.38
N LEU A 354 -26.64 -2.51 -13.56
CA LEU A 354 -26.96 -1.94 -14.87
C LEU A 354 -25.91 -0.90 -15.27
N ALA A 355 -25.44 -0.95 -16.51
CA ALA A 355 -24.61 0.05 -17.16
C ALA A 355 -25.38 0.74 -18.29
N GLN A 356 -25.42 2.07 -18.28
CA GLN A 356 -26.21 2.89 -19.20
C GLN A 356 -25.43 4.09 -19.71
N VAL A 357 -25.77 4.58 -20.90
CA VAL A 357 -25.21 5.81 -21.47
C VAL A 357 -26.34 6.71 -21.92
N PHE A 358 -26.27 7.98 -21.57
CA PHE A 358 -27.23 9.01 -21.97
C PHE A 358 -26.51 10.14 -22.72
N ASP A 359 -27.20 10.75 -23.69
CA ASP A 359 -26.76 12.04 -24.23
C ASP A 359 -27.18 13.22 -23.33
N LEU A 360 -26.68 14.43 -23.63
CA LEU A 360 -27.05 15.66 -22.91
C LEU A 360 -28.55 16.02 -22.99
N LYS A 361 -29.33 15.38 -23.88
CA LYS A 361 -30.79 15.56 -23.97
C LYS A 361 -31.53 14.53 -23.10
N GLY A 362 -30.81 13.70 -22.35
CA GLY A 362 -31.35 12.66 -21.48
C GLY A 362 -31.82 11.41 -22.22
N ARG A 363 -31.47 11.23 -23.50
CA ARG A 363 -31.83 10.02 -24.25
C ARG A 363 -30.86 8.90 -23.91
N CYS A 364 -31.38 7.76 -23.47
CA CYS A 364 -30.59 6.55 -23.26
C CYS A 364 -30.16 5.97 -24.62
N LEU A 365 -28.84 5.87 -24.82
CA LEU A 365 -28.19 5.37 -26.03
C LEU A 365 -27.72 3.92 -25.87
N TYR A 366 -27.46 3.49 -24.63
CA TYR A 366 -27.01 2.15 -24.29
C TYR A 366 -27.52 1.76 -22.91
N SER A 367 -27.88 0.48 -22.73
CA SER A 367 -28.32 -0.07 -21.45
C SER A 367 -28.11 -1.58 -21.44
N GLU A 368 -27.28 -2.09 -20.52
CA GLU A 368 -26.98 -3.52 -20.39
C GLU A 368 -26.81 -3.88 -18.90
N LEU A 369 -27.20 -5.10 -18.52
CA LEU A 369 -26.97 -5.63 -17.18
C LEU A 369 -25.61 -6.34 -17.19
N MET A 370 -24.69 -5.89 -16.34
CA MET A 370 -23.29 -6.34 -16.29
C MET A 370 -23.06 -7.20 -15.05
N PRO A 371 -22.33 -8.34 -15.16
CA PRO A 371 -22.01 -9.18 -14.02
C PRO A 371 -20.95 -8.53 -13.10
N GLU A 372 -20.79 -9.08 -11.89
CA GLU A 372 -19.67 -8.76 -10.99
C GLU A 372 -18.31 -8.96 -11.70
N GLY A 373 -17.36 -8.08 -11.42
CA GLY A 373 -16.03 -8.06 -12.05
C GLY A 373 -15.83 -6.89 -13.01
N ARG A 374 -14.92 -7.06 -13.98
CA ARG A 374 -14.61 -5.99 -14.95
C ARG A 374 -15.68 -5.90 -16.02
N GLY A 375 -16.28 -4.72 -16.16
CA GLY A 375 -17.21 -4.35 -17.23
C GLY A 375 -16.65 -3.23 -18.10
N SER A 376 -17.21 -3.05 -19.29
CA SER A 376 -16.87 -1.92 -20.15
C SER A 376 -18.03 -1.48 -21.05
N VAL A 377 -18.02 -0.21 -21.44
CA VAL A 377 -18.93 0.40 -22.41
C VAL A 377 -18.10 1.16 -23.43
N ASP A 378 -18.28 0.81 -24.70
CA ASP A 378 -17.52 1.40 -25.79
C ASP A 378 -18.22 2.64 -26.37
N LEU A 379 -17.62 3.81 -26.16
CA LEU A 379 -18.07 5.07 -26.76
C LEU A 379 -17.27 5.45 -28.02
N SER A 380 -16.36 4.60 -28.52
CA SER A 380 -15.54 4.91 -29.69
C SER A 380 -16.36 5.17 -30.96
N SER A 381 -17.54 4.55 -31.07
CA SER A 381 -18.47 4.74 -32.18
C SER A 381 -19.41 5.94 -32.03
N TYR A 382 -19.36 6.63 -30.89
CA TYR A 382 -20.23 7.76 -30.58
C TYR A 382 -19.63 9.05 -31.15
N SER A 383 -20.50 9.99 -31.53
CA SER A 383 -20.06 11.31 -32.00
C SER A 383 -19.34 12.09 -30.90
N ASN A 384 -18.39 12.95 -31.26
CA ASN A 384 -17.74 13.85 -30.31
C ASN A 384 -18.79 14.67 -29.55
N GLY A 385 -18.67 14.71 -28.23
CA GLY A 385 -19.69 15.28 -27.36
C GLY A 385 -19.57 14.82 -25.92
N ILE A 386 -20.53 15.26 -25.12
CA ILE A 386 -20.62 14.91 -23.70
C ILE A 386 -21.71 13.86 -23.53
N TYR A 387 -21.39 12.82 -22.77
CA TYR A 387 -22.29 11.73 -22.42
C TYR A 387 -22.35 11.58 -20.89
N LEU A 388 -23.45 11.03 -20.40
CA LEU A 388 -23.59 10.60 -19.00
C LEU A 388 -23.56 9.08 -18.99
N VAL A 389 -22.59 8.48 -18.32
CA VAL A 389 -22.48 7.04 -18.14
C VAL A 389 -22.96 6.73 -16.73
N SER A 390 -24.04 5.95 -16.62
CA SER A 390 -24.62 5.54 -15.35
C SER A 390 -24.39 4.05 -15.11
N VAL A 391 -23.71 3.68 -14.04
CA VAL A 391 -23.41 2.30 -13.69
C VAL A 391 -23.72 2.10 -12.20
N ALA A 392 -24.46 1.06 -11.84
CA ALA A 392 -24.86 0.79 -10.44
C ALA A 392 -25.54 1.99 -9.73
N GLY A 393 -26.29 2.80 -10.48
CA GLY A 393 -26.95 4.01 -9.95
C GLY A 393 -26.03 5.23 -9.79
N GLN A 394 -24.72 5.08 -9.99
CA GLN A 394 -23.75 6.19 -10.03
C GLN A 394 -23.64 6.73 -11.44
N THR A 395 -23.54 8.05 -11.61
CA THR A 395 -23.51 8.68 -12.94
C THR A 395 -22.30 9.59 -13.10
N VAL A 396 -21.48 9.30 -14.11
CA VAL A 396 -20.29 10.09 -14.47
C VAL A 396 -20.51 10.78 -15.80
N LYS A 397 -20.01 12.01 -15.91
CA LYS A 397 -20.00 12.77 -17.16
C LYS A 397 -18.72 12.45 -17.92
N VAL A 398 -18.85 11.94 -19.15
CA VAL A 398 -17.73 11.58 -20.03
C VAL A 398 -17.68 12.53 -21.22
N MET A 399 -16.51 13.09 -21.51
CA MET A 399 -16.28 13.90 -22.72
C MET A 399 -15.58 13.06 -23.78
N LYS A 400 -16.28 12.72 -24.87
CA LYS A 400 -15.68 12.10 -26.04
C LYS A 400 -15.09 13.18 -26.94
N ARG A 401 -13.75 13.23 -26.99
CA ARG A 401 -12.98 14.09 -27.90
C ARG A 401 -12.81 13.45 -29.27
#